data_AF-A0A822ZP34-F1
#
_entry.id   AF-A0A822ZP34-F1
#
_cell.length_a   1.000
_cell.length_b   1.000
_cell.length_c   1.000
_cell.angle_alpha   90.00
_cell.angle_beta   90.00
_cell.angle_gamma   90.00
#
_symmetry.space_group_name_H-M   'P 1'
#
loop_
_entity.id
_entity.type
_entity.pdbx_description
1 polymer ?
#
loop_
_entity_poly.entity_id
_entity_poly.type
_entity_poly.pdbx_seq_one_letter_code
_entity_poly.pdbx_strand_id
1 'polypeptide(L)'
;MFFLFYVNSGGYNIKTGPGCSIELMKFDMGGSAAVLGAAKAIGQIKPPGVEVHFIVAACENMISGTGMRPGDIVTASNGKTIEVNNTDAEGRLTLADALVYACNQGVGKVWFKYNIMNYDIN
;
A
#
# COMPACT_ATOMS: atom_id res chain seq x y z
N MET A 1 -15.57 -2.26 8.37
CA MET A 1 -14.79 -1.61 9.44
C MET A 1 -13.79 -0.68 8.75
N PHE A 2 -13.90 0.63 8.93
CA PHE A 2 -13.03 1.62 8.28
C PHE A 2 -11.94 2.04 9.27
N PHE A 3 -10.68 1.69 9.00
CA PHE A 3 -9.54 2.31 9.64
C PHE A 3 -8.71 2.98 8.56
N LEU A 4 -8.71 4.32 8.57
CA LEU A 4 -8.06 5.14 7.56
C LEU A 4 -7.16 6.15 8.27
N PHE A 5 -5.97 5.70 8.66
CA PHE A 5 -4.86 6.59 9.00
C PHE A 5 -3.59 5.88 8.59
N TYR A 6 -2.88 6.42 7.59
CA TYR A 6 -1.59 5.87 7.23
C TYR A 6 -0.61 6.95 6.80
N VAL A 7 0.25 7.32 7.75
CA VAL A 7 1.40 8.21 7.53
C VAL A 7 2.58 7.36 7.08
N ASN A 8 3.27 7.83 6.05
CA ASN A 8 4.53 7.25 5.59
C ASN A 8 5.69 8.21 5.94
N SER A 9 6.51 7.83 6.93
CA SER A 9 7.74 8.57 7.26
C SER A 9 8.92 8.22 6.35
N GLY A 10 8.80 7.15 5.56
CA GLY A 10 9.89 6.47 4.84
C GLY A 10 10.57 5.36 5.63
N GLY A 11 10.23 5.19 6.92
CA GLY A 11 10.92 4.24 7.79
C GLY A 11 12.36 4.70 8.06
N TYR A 12 13.31 3.77 8.11
CA TYR A 12 14.73 4.12 8.32
C TYR A 12 15.34 4.88 7.12
N ASN A 13 14.84 4.66 5.90
CA ASN A 13 15.02 5.58 4.78
C ASN A 13 14.08 6.78 4.93
N ILE A 14 14.23 7.51 6.03
CA ILE A 14 13.38 8.64 6.38
C ILE A 14 13.33 9.66 5.24
N LYS A 15 12.14 10.20 4.97
CA LYS A 15 11.93 11.27 3.99
C LYS A 15 12.61 12.54 4.47
N THR A 16 13.87 12.70 4.08
CA THR A 16 14.69 13.87 4.40
C THR A 16 15.31 14.39 3.12
N GLY A 17 14.87 15.57 2.68
CA GLY A 17 15.39 16.22 1.48
C GLY A 17 14.45 17.33 1.01
N PRO A 18 14.96 18.29 0.21
CA PRO A 18 14.10 19.25 -0.46
C PRO A 18 13.02 18.52 -1.28
N GLY A 19 11.75 18.89 -1.11
CA GLY A 19 10.65 18.31 -1.88
C GLY A 19 10.20 16.90 -1.46
N CYS A 20 10.68 16.36 -0.34
CA CYS A 20 10.24 15.04 0.14
C CYS A 20 8.79 15.01 0.68
N SER A 21 8.20 16.19 0.96
CA SER A 21 6.79 16.38 1.35
C SER A 21 6.28 15.43 2.44
N ILE A 22 7.10 15.16 3.45
CA ILE A 22 6.76 14.25 4.57
C ILE A 22 5.46 14.68 5.27
N GLU A 23 5.18 15.98 5.35
CA GLU A 23 3.96 16.57 5.91
C GLU A 23 2.68 16.22 5.11
N LEU A 24 2.84 15.85 3.83
CA LEU A 24 1.75 15.45 2.95
C LEU A 24 1.54 13.94 2.92
N MET A 25 2.37 13.14 3.59
CA MET A 25 2.30 11.67 3.52
C MET A 25 1.06 11.05 4.16
N LYS A 26 0.17 11.87 4.75
CA LYS A 26 -1.23 11.47 5.01
C LYS A 26 -1.98 11.06 3.74
N PHE A 27 -1.54 11.50 2.56
CA PHE A 27 -2.15 11.17 1.27
C PHE A 27 -1.67 9.84 0.68
N ASP A 28 -0.72 9.14 1.33
CA ASP A 28 -0.15 7.89 0.81
C ASP A 28 -1.19 6.75 0.78
N MET A 29 -2.25 6.87 1.59
CA MET A 29 -3.45 6.04 1.54
C MET A 29 -4.45 6.41 0.44
N GLY A 30 -4.11 7.31 -0.48
CA GLY A 30 -5.03 7.83 -1.50
C GLY A 30 -5.62 6.74 -2.40
N GLY A 31 -4.85 5.68 -2.70
CA GLY A 31 -5.34 4.49 -3.39
C GLY A 31 -6.44 3.77 -2.60
N SER A 32 -6.23 3.56 -1.29
CA SER A 32 -7.21 2.96 -0.38
C SER A 32 -8.48 3.78 -0.27
N ALA A 33 -8.38 5.12 -0.19
CA ALA A 33 -9.54 6.00 -0.22
C ALA A 33 -10.36 5.85 -1.51
N ALA A 34 -9.69 5.73 -2.67
CA ALA A 34 -10.37 5.51 -3.94
C ALA A 34 -11.10 4.16 -3.99
N VAL A 35 -10.47 3.07 -3.50
CA VAL A 35 -11.09 1.74 -3.40
C VAL A 35 -12.33 1.78 -2.50
N LEU A 36 -12.24 2.44 -1.36
CA LEU A 36 -13.34 2.57 -0.41
C LEU A 36 -14.47 3.49 -0.92
N GLY A 37 -14.13 4.56 -1.66
CA GLY A 37 -15.10 5.39 -2.37
C GLY A 37 -15.85 4.60 -3.44
N ALA A 38 -15.13 3.78 -4.21
CA ALA A 38 -15.75 2.86 -5.16
C ALA A 38 -16.65 1.83 -4.45
N ALA A 39 -16.22 1.28 -3.32
CA ALA A 39 -17.04 0.37 -2.51
C ALA A 39 -18.36 1.00 -2.06
N LYS A 40 -18.29 2.26 -1.60
CA LYS A 40 -19.48 3.02 -1.21
C LYS A 40 -20.43 3.21 -2.39
N ALA A 41 -19.91 3.64 -3.54
CA ALA A 41 -20.72 3.87 -4.74
C ALA A 41 -21.35 2.56 -5.26
N ILE A 42 -20.58 1.48 -5.35
CA ILE A 42 -21.05 0.18 -5.81
C ILE A 42 -22.11 -0.38 -4.85
N GLY A 43 -21.93 -0.25 -3.53
CA GLY A 43 -22.91 -0.67 -2.55
C GLY A 43 -24.24 0.12 -2.62
N GLN A 44 -24.22 1.34 -3.16
CA GLN A 44 -25.42 2.13 -3.42
C GLN A 44 -26.09 1.77 -4.75
N ILE A 45 -25.31 1.59 -5.81
CA ILE A 45 -25.80 1.24 -7.16
C ILE A 45 -26.35 -0.18 -7.20
N LYS A 46 -25.72 -1.12 -6.46
CA LYS A 46 -26.04 -2.55 -6.42
C LYS A 46 -26.14 -3.17 -7.82
N PRO A 47 -25.07 -3.11 -8.63
CA PRO A 47 -25.08 -3.70 -9.97
C PRO A 47 -25.38 -5.21 -9.88
N PRO A 48 -26.32 -5.74 -10.68
CA PRO A 48 -26.68 -7.15 -10.64
C PRO A 48 -25.61 -8.02 -11.31
N GLY A 49 -25.45 -9.26 -10.82
CA GLY A 49 -24.61 -10.27 -11.47
C GLY A 49 -23.11 -10.04 -11.38
N VAL A 50 -22.64 -9.16 -10.48
CA VAL A 50 -21.22 -8.91 -10.26
C VAL A 50 -20.86 -9.10 -8.79
N GLU A 51 -19.72 -9.74 -8.55
CA GLU A 51 -19.07 -9.83 -7.25
C GLU A 51 -17.81 -8.96 -7.27
N VAL A 52 -17.65 -8.11 -6.27
CA VAL A 52 -16.52 -7.18 -6.19
C VAL A 52 -15.87 -7.29 -4.81
N HIS A 53 -14.57 -7.58 -4.80
CA HIS A 53 -13.75 -7.63 -3.60
C HIS A 53 -13.00 -6.31 -3.45
N PHE A 54 -13.14 -5.64 -2.31
CA PHE A 54 -12.40 -4.42 -1.98
C PHE A 54 -11.29 -4.77 -0.98
N ILE A 55 -10.05 -4.79 -1.45
CA ILE A 55 -8.89 -5.24 -0.68
C ILE A 55 -7.97 -4.06 -0.42
N VAL A 56 -7.58 -3.87 0.85
CA VAL A 56 -6.65 -2.84 1.29
C VAL A 56 -5.72 -3.44 2.34
N ALA A 57 -4.41 -3.46 2.05
CA ALA A 57 -3.38 -3.81 3.02
C ALA A 57 -2.86 -2.53 3.69
N ALA A 58 -3.44 -2.17 4.83
CA ALA A 58 -3.15 -0.92 5.53
C ALA A 58 -2.07 -1.14 6.62
N CYS A 59 -0.85 -0.58 6.47
CA CYS A 59 0.25 -0.58 7.49
C CYS A 59 1.09 0.74 7.55
N GLU A 60 1.52 1.17 8.74
CA GLU A 60 2.12 2.51 8.98
C GLU A 60 3.61 2.34 8.77
N ASN A 61 4.22 3.24 7.98
CA ASN A 61 5.65 3.18 7.77
C ASN A 61 6.34 4.14 8.71
N MET A 62 6.70 3.63 9.89
CA MET A 62 7.25 4.39 11.00
C MET A 62 8.61 3.87 11.43
N ILE A 63 9.46 4.78 11.91
CA ILE A 63 10.70 4.42 12.60
C ILE A 63 10.34 3.89 13.98
N SER A 64 10.84 2.70 14.30
CA SER A 64 10.75 2.12 15.64
C SER A 64 11.90 1.14 15.86
N GLY A 65 12.17 0.77 17.12
CA GLY A 65 13.17 -0.25 17.43
C GLY A 65 12.87 -1.63 16.83
N THR A 66 11.61 -1.88 16.45
CA THR A 66 11.12 -3.09 15.79
C THR A 66 10.86 -2.89 14.29
N GLY A 67 11.25 -1.76 13.72
CA GLY A 67 11.01 -1.44 12.31
C GLY A 67 11.88 -2.28 11.36
N MET A 68 11.37 -2.46 10.14
CA MET A 68 12.10 -3.04 9.02
C MET A 68 13.31 -2.16 8.68
N ARG A 69 14.48 -2.77 8.45
CA ARG A 69 15.74 -2.09 8.17
C ARG A 69 16.12 -2.21 6.70
N PRO A 70 16.88 -1.24 6.15
CA PRO A 70 17.49 -1.39 4.84
C PRO A 70 18.46 -2.59 4.87
N GLY A 71 18.35 -3.48 3.90
CA GLY A 71 19.07 -4.75 3.82
C GLY A 71 18.33 -5.95 4.44
N ASP A 72 17.18 -5.74 5.11
CA ASP A 72 16.36 -6.87 5.56
C ASP A 72 15.85 -7.67 4.35
N ILE A 73 15.82 -9.00 4.49
CA ILE A 73 15.20 -9.91 3.51
C ILE A 73 13.85 -10.36 4.06
N VAL A 74 12.77 -9.92 3.43
CA VAL A 74 11.40 -10.30 3.79
C VAL A 74 10.90 -11.40 2.88
N THR A 75 9.99 -12.25 3.36
CA THR A 75 9.36 -13.31 2.56
C THR A 75 7.90 -12.94 2.32
N ALA A 76 7.51 -12.77 1.05
CA ALA A 76 6.12 -12.56 0.67
C ALA A 76 5.31 -13.86 0.84
N SER A 77 3.99 -13.74 0.93
CA SER A 77 3.05 -14.86 1.11
C SER A 77 3.09 -15.91 -0.01
N ASN A 78 3.66 -15.58 -1.18
CA ASN A 78 3.91 -16.54 -2.26
C ASN A 78 5.26 -17.27 -2.14
N GLY A 79 5.97 -17.14 -1.02
CA GLY A 79 7.25 -17.77 -0.74
C GLY A 79 8.46 -17.09 -1.39
N LYS A 80 8.29 -16.01 -2.17
CA LYS A 80 9.40 -15.25 -2.74
C LYS A 80 10.04 -14.35 -1.69
N THR A 81 11.36 -14.33 -1.66
CA THR A 81 12.14 -13.42 -0.82
C THR A 81 12.41 -12.10 -1.54
N ILE A 82 12.39 -10.99 -0.79
CA ILE A 82 12.62 -9.63 -1.28
C ILE A 82 13.67 -8.98 -0.38
N GLU A 83 14.79 -8.57 -0.95
CA GLU A 83 15.75 -7.70 -0.26
C GLU A 83 15.23 -6.26 -0.28
N VAL A 84 15.09 -5.67 0.90
CA VAL A 84 14.58 -4.31 1.07
C VAL A 84 15.74 -3.34 1.11
N ASN A 85 16.17 -2.86 -0.05
CA ASN A 85 17.24 -1.86 -0.12
C ASN A 85 16.78 -0.44 0.25
N ASN A 86 15.47 -0.16 0.23
CA ASN A 86 14.88 1.12 0.59
C ASN A 86 13.53 0.93 1.29
N THR A 87 13.41 1.33 2.55
CA THR A 87 12.20 1.21 3.37
C THR A 87 11.11 2.22 3.00
N ASP A 88 11.43 3.25 2.20
CA ASP A 88 10.45 4.20 1.64
C ASP A 88 9.80 3.69 0.34
N ALA A 89 10.18 2.49 -0.08
CA ALA A 89 9.52 1.76 -1.16
C ALA A 89 8.48 0.76 -0.60
N GLU A 90 7.98 0.96 0.62
CA GLU A 90 7.17 -0.02 1.35
C GLU A 90 5.87 -0.40 0.64
N GLY A 91 5.24 0.54 -0.07
CA GLY A 91 3.93 0.29 -0.68
C GLY A 91 3.94 -0.87 -1.70
N ARG A 92 5.08 -1.20 -2.32
CA ARG A 92 5.14 -2.37 -3.22
C ARG A 92 5.18 -3.69 -2.46
N LEU A 93 5.70 -3.68 -1.23
CA LEU A 93 5.74 -4.85 -0.35
C LEU A 93 4.34 -5.17 0.15
N THR A 94 3.60 -4.16 0.60
CA THR A 94 2.20 -4.31 1.02
C THR A 94 1.31 -4.75 -0.14
N LEU A 95 1.53 -4.17 -1.32
CA LEU A 95 0.80 -4.53 -2.52
C LEU A 95 1.13 -5.95 -3.01
N ALA A 96 2.37 -6.43 -2.83
CA ALA A 96 2.74 -7.79 -3.22
C ALA A 96 1.85 -8.83 -2.51
N ASP A 97 1.68 -8.72 -1.19
CA ASP A 97 0.80 -9.61 -0.45
C ASP A 97 -0.68 -9.38 -0.71
N ALA A 98 -1.10 -8.12 -0.90
CA ALA A 98 -2.49 -7.82 -1.28
C ALA A 98 -2.87 -8.45 -2.63
N LEU A 99 -1.95 -8.45 -3.59
CA LEU A 99 -2.16 -9.08 -4.91
C LEU A 99 -2.18 -10.60 -4.81
N VAL A 100 -1.29 -11.21 -4.03
CA VAL A 100 -1.33 -12.66 -3.78
C VAL A 100 -2.67 -13.05 -3.15
N TYR A 101 -3.12 -12.30 -2.13
CA TYR A 101 -4.41 -12.51 -1.50
C TYR A 101 -5.57 -12.36 -2.49
N ALA A 102 -5.57 -11.33 -3.34
CA ALA A 102 -6.60 -11.09 -4.34
C ALA A 102 -6.69 -12.23 -5.35
N CYS A 103 -5.56 -12.71 -5.86
CA CYS A 103 -5.50 -13.85 -6.77
C CYS A 103 -6.07 -15.14 -6.14
N ASN A 104 -5.86 -15.33 -4.83
CA ASN A 104 -6.38 -16.47 -4.09
C ASN A 104 -7.91 -16.44 -3.90
N GLN A 105 -8.59 -15.31 -4.19
CA GLN A 105 -10.06 -15.23 -4.14
C GLN A 105 -10.73 -15.78 -5.42
N GLY A 106 -9.96 -16.21 -6.43
CA GLY A 106 -10.51 -16.76 -7.67
C GLY A 106 -11.18 -15.72 -8.58
N VAL A 107 -10.79 -14.46 -8.47
CA VAL A 107 -11.35 -13.36 -9.28
C VAL A 107 -10.85 -13.40 -10.72
N GLY A 108 -11.71 -13.07 -11.68
CA GLY A 108 -11.35 -13.04 -13.10
C GLY A 108 -10.52 -11.82 -13.53
N LYS A 109 -10.52 -10.74 -12.73
CA LYS A 109 -9.75 -9.50 -12.97
C LYS A 109 -9.35 -8.86 -11.66
N VAL A 110 -8.12 -8.33 -11.60
CA VAL A 110 -7.60 -7.55 -10.48
C VAL A 110 -7.24 -6.17 -10.98
N TRP A 111 -7.77 -5.13 -10.34
CA TRP A 111 -7.42 -3.73 -10.58
C TRP A 111 -6.73 -3.20 -9.33
N PHE A 112 -5.57 -2.59 -9.50
CA PHE A 112 -4.84 -1.97 -8.41
C PHE A 112 -4.39 -0.57 -8.82
N LYS A 113 -4.31 0.32 -7.83
CA LYS A 113 -3.64 1.61 -7.98
C LYS A 113 -2.48 1.64 -7.03
N TYR A 114 -1.28 1.80 -7.58
CA TYR A 114 -0.07 1.99 -6.82
C TYR A 114 0.33 3.46 -6.93
N ASN A 115 0.43 4.15 -5.79
CA ASN A 115 0.90 5.53 -5.74
C ASN A 115 2.39 5.47 -5.35
N ILE A 116 3.27 5.82 -6.29
CA ILE A 116 4.62 6.21 -5.95
C ILE A 116 4.63 7.73 -6.05
N MET A 117 4.66 8.41 -4.91
CA MET A 117 5.05 9.82 -4.85
C MET A 117 6.58 9.88 -4.80
N ASN A 118 7.26 9.33 -5.83
CA ASN A 118 8.68 9.59 -6.01
C ASN A 118 8.81 10.95 -6.67
N TYR A 119 9.05 11.98 -5.88
CA TYR A 119 9.71 13.17 -6.37
C TYR A 119 11.21 12.86 -6.40
N ASP A 120 11.66 12.14 -7.42
CA ASP A 120 13.07 12.16 -7.80
C ASP A 120 13.38 13.59 -8.27
N ILE A 121 13.95 14.39 -7.38
CA ILE A 121 14.71 15.56 -7.79
C ILE A 121 16.05 15.04 -8.32
N ASN A 122 16.28 15.21 -9.62
CA ASN A 122 17.65 15.28 -10.13
C ASN A 122 18.35 16.49 -9.49
#